data_AF-M3ILG3-F1
#
_entry.id   AF-M3ILG3-F1
#
_cell.length_a   1.000
_cell.length_b   1.000
_cell.length_c   1.000
_cell.angle_alpha   90.00
_cell.angle_beta   90.00
_cell.angle_gamma   90.00
#
_symmetry.space_group_name_H-M   'P 1'
#
loop_
_entity.id
_entity.type
_entity.pdbx_description
1 polymer ?
#
loop_
_entity_poly.entity_id
_entity_poly.type
_entity_poly.pdbx_seq_one_letter_code
_entity_poly.pdbx_strand_id
1 'polypeptide(L)'
;MSKNNSTKPSSSSTSSLKWVNNVRTIPSDPNSNDFLKLEYLEVNLNNSRKLINNVNQLTKNFNEYLDDVDMQINGNLVQLKQVKNELDWLE
;
A
#
# COMPACT_ATOMS: atom_id res chain seq x y z
N MET A 1 62.31 -12.80 1.11
CA MET A 1 61.10 -12.69 0.27
C MET A 1 59.96 -13.46 0.95
N SER A 2 59.12 -12.77 1.71
CA SER A 2 57.99 -13.38 2.44
C SER A 2 56.85 -13.71 1.50
N LYS A 3 56.33 -14.94 1.62
CA LYS A 3 55.10 -15.42 0.98
C LYS A 3 53.91 -14.97 1.85
N ASN A 4 53.09 -14.04 1.35
CA ASN A 4 51.83 -13.67 2.01
C ASN A 4 50.69 -14.54 1.46
N ASN A 5 50.16 -15.41 2.32
CA ASN A 5 48.93 -16.16 2.10
C ASN A 5 47.76 -15.46 2.81
N SER A 6 46.59 -15.47 2.15
CA SER A 6 45.22 -15.24 2.64
C SER A 6 44.92 -13.82 3.16
N THR A 7 43.83 -13.17 2.74
CA THR A 7 42.43 -13.62 2.85
C THR A 7 41.55 -12.95 1.78
N LYS A 8 40.72 -13.75 1.09
CA LYS A 8 39.61 -13.23 0.26
C LYS A 8 38.55 -12.61 1.17
N PRO A 9 37.97 -11.44 0.85
CA PRO A 9 36.78 -10.99 1.56
C PRO A 9 35.60 -11.89 1.17
N SER A 10 34.92 -12.37 2.20
CA SER A 10 33.77 -13.26 2.17
C SER A 10 32.61 -12.69 1.37
N SER A 11 32.10 -13.48 0.43
CA SER A 11 30.82 -13.29 -0.23
C SER A 11 29.67 -13.50 0.74
N SER A 12 29.11 -12.43 1.29
CA SER A 12 27.84 -12.47 2.03
C SER A 12 27.22 -11.08 2.00
N SER A 13 26.29 -10.77 1.10
CA SER A 13 24.85 -10.85 1.43
C SER A 13 23.94 -10.30 0.31
N THR A 14 24.34 -10.40 -0.96
CA THR A 14 23.58 -9.80 -2.10
C THR A 14 22.51 -10.71 -2.71
N SER A 15 22.28 -11.92 -2.16
CA SER A 15 21.39 -12.91 -2.76
C SER A 15 19.89 -12.73 -2.47
N SER A 16 19.49 -11.96 -1.45
CA SER A 16 18.08 -11.82 -1.06
C SER A 16 17.29 -10.79 -1.87
N LEU A 17 17.96 -10.01 -2.73
CA LEU A 17 17.37 -8.92 -3.51
C LEU A 17 17.75 -9.01 -5.00
N LYS A 18 17.91 -10.23 -5.55
CA LYS A 18 18.21 -10.40 -6.98
C LYS A 18 17.18 -9.72 -7.89
N TRP A 19 15.91 -9.70 -7.49
CA TRP A 19 14.85 -8.97 -8.20
C TRP A 19 15.06 -7.46 -8.19
N VAL A 20 15.72 -6.89 -7.18
CA VAL A 20 16.04 -5.45 -7.13
C VAL A 20 17.10 -5.09 -8.17
N ASN A 21 17.99 -6.00 -8.54
CA ASN A 21 18.90 -5.79 -9.68
C ASN A 21 18.19 -5.88 -11.03
N ASN A 22 17.07 -6.60 -11.12
CA ASN A 22 16.22 -6.57 -12.31
C ASN A 22 15.40 -5.25 -12.39
N VAL A 23 15.16 -4.60 -11.25
CA VAL A 23 14.52 -3.27 -11.16
C VAL A 23 15.55 -2.14 -11.33
N ARG A 24 16.79 -2.33 -10.88
CA ARG A 24 17.95 -1.47 -11.15
C ARG A 24 18.60 -1.91 -12.44
N THR A 25 18.03 -1.48 -13.56
CA THR A 25 18.60 -1.58 -14.91
C THR A 25 19.92 -0.81 -14.99
N ILE A 26 21.00 -1.39 -14.47
CA ILE A 26 22.30 -1.12 -15.08
C ILE A 26 22.21 -1.79 -16.45
N PRO A 27 22.38 -1.06 -17.56
CA PRO A 27 22.27 -1.64 -18.89
C PRO A 27 23.27 -2.78 -19.00
N SER A 28 22.75 -3.99 -19.22
CA SER A 28 23.58 -5.18 -19.42
C SER A 28 24.32 -5.10 -20.76
N ASP A 29 23.76 -4.37 -21.72
CA ASP A 29 24.25 -4.18 -23.09
C ASP A 29 23.95 -2.74 -23.53
N PRO A 30 24.93 -1.95 -24.00
CA PRO A 30 24.71 -0.57 -24.45
C PRO A 30 23.84 -0.42 -25.72
N ASN A 31 23.53 -1.52 -26.43
CA ASN A 31 22.68 -1.51 -27.62
C ASN A 31 21.21 -1.90 -27.38
N SER A 32 20.84 -2.23 -26.15
CA SER A 32 19.44 -2.53 -25.84
C SER A 32 18.64 -1.22 -25.75
N ASN A 33 17.49 -1.16 -26.43
CA ASN A 33 16.50 -0.08 -26.32
C ASN A 33 15.81 -0.08 -24.93
N ASP A 34 16.59 -0.10 -23.86
CA ASP A 34 16.12 -0.20 -22.48
C ASP A 34 15.57 1.13 -21.96
N PHE A 35 15.89 2.26 -22.61
CA PHE A 35 15.30 3.57 -22.31
C PHE A 35 13.78 3.59 -22.43
N LEU A 36 13.23 3.03 -23.52
CA LEU A 36 11.78 2.97 -23.73
C LEU A 36 11.08 2.03 -22.73
N LYS A 37 11.77 0.97 -22.30
CA LYS A 37 11.27 0.07 -21.26
C LYS A 37 11.29 0.72 -19.88
N LEU A 38 12.26 1.59 -19.60
CA LEU A 38 12.37 2.36 -18.36
C LEU A 38 11.23 3.36 -18.22
N GLU A 39 10.97 4.16 -19.26
CA GLU A 39 9.86 5.11 -19.25
C GLU A 39 8.51 4.41 -19.06
N TYR A 40 8.31 3.27 -19.73
CA TYR A 40 7.12 2.45 -19.53
C TYR A 40 6.99 1.91 -18.09
N LEU A 41 8.08 1.42 -17.49
CA LEU A 41 8.09 0.97 -16.10
C LEU A 41 7.78 2.12 -15.14
N GLU A 42 8.34 3.30 -15.36
CA GLU A 42 8.12 4.47 -14.52
C GLU A 42 6.67 4.96 -14.58
N VAL A 43 6.10 5.05 -15.79
CA VAL A 43 4.69 5.42 -15.99
C VAL A 43 3.77 4.42 -15.30
N ASN A 44 4.02 3.12 -15.45
CA ASN A 44 3.18 2.10 -14.83
C ASN A 44 3.33 2.09 -13.31
N LEU A 45 4.55 2.24 -12.77
CA LEU A 45 4.76 2.35 -11.32
C LEU A 45 4.04 3.58 -10.75
N ASN A 46 4.06 4.70 -11.46
CA ASN A 46 3.32 5.90 -11.07
C ASN A 46 1.81 5.64 -11.08
N ASN A 47 1.29 5.00 -12.12
CA ASN A 47 -0.13 4.63 -12.21
C ASN A 47 -0.54 3.67 -11.10
N SER A 48 0.30 2.68 -10.77
CA SER A 48 0.09 1.76 -9.65
C SER A 48 0.06 2.51 -8.31
N ARG A 49 0.98 3.45 -8.06
CA ARG A 49 0.96 4.28 -6.84
C ARG A 49 -0.32 5.12 -6.73
N LYS A 50 -0.76 5.73 -7.83
CA LYS A 50 -2.03 6.48 -7.88
C LYS A 50 -3.23 5.58 -7.59
N LEU A 51 -3.27 4.39 -8.18
CA LEU A 51 -4.34 3.42 -7.94
C LEU A 51 -4.39 2.98 -6.47
N ILE A 52 -3.24 2.68 -5.87
CA ILE A 52 -3.15 2.34 -4.44
C ILE A 52 -3.71 3.47 -3.57
N ASN A 53 -3.34 4.73 -3.85
CA ASN A 53 -3.86 5.87 -3.12
C ASN A 53 -5.39 6.01 -3.27
N ASN A 54 -5.92 5.85 -4.48
CA ASN A 54 -7.37 5.92 -4.72
C ASN A 54 -8.13 4.83 -3.95
N VAL A 55 -7.61 3.59 -3.93
CA VAL A 55 -8.22 2.48 -3.18
C VAL A 55 -8.17 2.73 -1.67
N ASN A 56 -7.06 3.26 -1.16
CA ASN A 56 -6.93 3.60 0.26
C ASN A 56 -7.89 4.73 0.65
N GLN A 57 -8.04 5.76 -0.19
CA GLN A 57 -9.00 6.84 0.02
C GLN A 57 -10.45 6.32 -0.02
N LEU A 58 -10.79 5.47 -0.98
CA LEU A 58 -12.11 4.85 -1.06
C LEU A 58 -12.42 4.04 0.21
N THR A 59 -11.46 3.25 0.68
CA THR A 59 -11.60 2.46 1.91
C THR A 59 -11.82 3.36 3.14
N LYS A 60 -11.07 4.46 3.25
CA LYS A 60 -11.24 5.43 4.34
C LYS A 60 -12.63 6.08 4.31
N ASN A 61 -13.06 6.55 3.13
CA ASN A 61 -14.36 7.19 2.96
C ASN A 61 -15.51 6.22 3.25
N PHE A 62 -15.36 4.95 2.88
CA PHE A 62 -16.36 3.93 3.16
C PHE A 62 -16.49 3.65 4.66
N ASN A 63 -15.36 3.55 5.38
CA ASN A 63 -15.39 3.39 6.83
C ASN A 63 -16.03 4.61 7.52
N GLU A 64 -15.67 5.83 7.11
CA GLU A 64 -16.29 7.06 7.65
C GLU A 64 -17.80 7.10 7.40
N TYR A 65 -18.25 6.64 6.23
CA TYR A 65 -19.67 6.54 5.91
C TYR A 65 -20.39 5.50 6.80
N LEU A 66 -19.78 4.34 7.04
CA LEU A 66 -20.36 3.34 7.95
C LEU A 66 -20.48 3.87 9.37
N ASP A 67 -19.46 4.59 9.86
CA ASP A 67 -19.47 5.19 11.19
C ASP A 67 -20.57 6.25 11.32
N ASP A 68 -20.78 7.08 10.30
CA ASP A 68 -21.87 8.08 10.28
C ASP A 68 -23.26 7.42 10.25
N VAL A 69 -23.43 6.38 9.44
CA VAL A 69 -24.69 5.62 9.39
C VAL A 69 -24.97 4.94 10.74
N ASP A 70 -23.97 4.32 11.37
CA ASP A 70 -24.13 3.69 12.68
C ASP A 70 -24.50 4.73 13.75
N MET A 71 -23.84 5.90 13.74
CA MET A 71 -24.17 7.00 14.64
C MET A 71 -25.61 7.49 14.45
N GLN A 72 -26.06 7.65 13.20
CA GLN A 72 -27.44 8.08 12.90
C GLN A 72 -28.46 7.03 13.33
N ILE A 73 -28.23 5.74 13.04
CA ILE A 73 -29.11 4.66 13.47
C ILE A 73 -29.19 4.61 14.99
N ASN A 74 -28.06 4.65 15.69
CA ASN A 74 -28.01 4.63 17.14
C ASN A 74 -28.72 5.84 17.75
N GLY A 75 -28.51 7.04 17.19
CA GLY A 75 -29.23 8.25 17.60
C GLY A 75 -30.75 8.14 17.41
N ASN A 76 -31.19 7.65 16.25
CA ASN A 76 -32.61 7.46 15.94
C ASN A 76 -33.26 6.39 16.82
N LEU A 77 -32.54 5.31 17.14
CA LEU A 77 -33.01 4.26 18.05
C LEU A 77 -33.18 4.78 19.48
N VAL A 78 -32.33 5.70 19.93
CA VAL A 78 -32.50 6.36 21.24
C VAL A 78 -33.80 7.16 21.28
N GLN A 79 -34.08 7.93 20.22
CA GLN A 79 -35.33 8.70 20.12
C GLN A 79 -36.56 7.78 20.09
N LEU A 80 -36.52 6.70 19.31
CA LEU A 80 -37.59 5.69 19.27
C LEU A 80 -37.83 5.06 20.64
N LYS A 81 -36.77 4.76 21.41
CA LYS A 81 -36.91 4.25 22.79
C LYS A 81 -37.56 5.27 23.72
N GLN A 82 -37.23 6.56 23.58
CA GLN A 82 -37.87 7.61 24.36
C GLN A 82 -39.37 7.70 24.05
N VAL A 83 -39.74 7.73 22.77
CA VAL A 83 -41.16 7.74 22.35
C VAL A 83 -41.91 6.50 22.86
N LYS A 84 -41.29 5.31 22.79
CA LYS A 84 -41.88 4.09 23.35
C LYS A 84 -42.15 4.23 24.85
N ASN A 85 -41.18 4.72 25.61
CA ASN A 85 -41.34 4.89 27.06
C ASN A 85 -42.42 5.93 27.41
N GLU A 86 -42.56 6.99 26.62
CA GLU A 86 -43.62 7.98 26.79
C GLU A 86 -45.01 7.38 26.49
N LEU A 87 -45.12 6.54 25.45
CA LEU A 87 -46.36 5.81 25.15
C LEU A 87 -46.72 4.81 26.25
N ASP A 88 -45.73 4.04 26.75
CA ASP A 88 -45.92 3.05 27.81
C ASP A 88 -46.42 3.69 29.12
N TRP A 89 -46.22 5.00 29.32
CA TRP A 89 -46.70 5.74 30.50
C TRP A 89 -48.14 6.25 30.35
N LEU A 90 -48.67 6.30 29.12
CA LEU A 90 -50.03 6.73 28.82
C LEU A 90 -51.05 5.58 28.83
N GLU A 91 -50.58 4.33 28.90
CA GLU A 91 -51.38 3.09 29.03
C GLU A 91 -51.44 2.62 30.50
#